data_AF-A0AA40VW26-F1
#
_entry.id   AF-A0AA40VW26-F1
#
_cell.length_a   1.000
_cell.length_b   1.000
_cell.length_c   1.000
_cell.angle_alpha   90.00
_cell.angle_beta   90.00
_cell.angle_gamma   90.00
#
_symmetry.space_group_name_H-M   'P 1'
#
loop_
_entity.id
_entity.type
_entity.pdbx_description
1 polymer ?
#
loop_
_entity_poly.entity_id
_entity_poly.type
_entity_poly.pdbx_seq_one_letter_code
_entity_poly.pdbx_strand_id
1 'polypeptide(L)'
;MNARQAFLDDPTRVADFGLLADEVDADAPTVTRERAVALVRACLENETAGAFGQSARIWADCLLDEFSDNQAAAALVLLAGTVNMSIHRFLSQHLENYIHAEANRLLADMDPEEAEACL
;
A
#
# COMPACT_ATOMS: atom_id res chain seq x y z
N MET A 1 -53.26 36.93 15.62
CA MET A 1 -53.07 35.75 14.75
C MET A 1 -51.62 35.34 14.84
N ASN A 2 -51.38 34.12 15.34
CA ASN A 2 -50.08 33.48 15.53
C ASN A 2 -49.44 33.10 14.18
N ALA A 3 -48.10 33.17 14.09
CA ALA A 3 -47.26 31.99 13.90
C ALA A 3 -45.78 32.37 13.86
N ARG A 4 -45.08 31.93 14.91
CA ARG A 4 -43.63 31.75 14.98
C ARG A 4 -43.16 31.01 13.72
N GLN A 5 -42.23 31.60 12.95
CA GLN A 5 -41.49 30.86 11.93
C GLN A 5 -40.62 29.84 12.66
N ALA A 6 -41.00 28.57 12.51
CA ALA A 6 -40.34 27.44 13.10
C ALA A 6 -38.96 27.27 12.47
N PHE A 7 -37.95 27.16 13.32
CA PHE A 7 -36.70 26.46 13.04
C PHE A 7 -37.08 25.03 12.62
N LEU A 8 -37.03 24.75 11.32
CA LEU A 8 -36.85 23.39 10.83
C LEU A 8 -35.34 23.14 10.87
N ASP A 9 -34.86 22.74 12.04
CA ASP A 9 -33.67 21.89 12.16
C ASP A 9 -33.99 20.62 11.37
N ASP A 10 -33.42 20.51 10.17
CA ASP A 10 -33.44 19.29 9.39
C ASP A 10 -32.41 18.32 9.99
N PRO A 11 -32.83 17.23 10.66
CA PRO A 11 -31.91 16.26 11.26
C PRO A 11 -31.21 15.39 10.21
N THR A 12 -31.50 15.58 8.91
CA THR A 12 -30.86 14.86 7.80
C THR A 12 -29.79 15.66 7.09
N ARG A 13 -29.48 16.88 7.55
CA ARG A 13 -28.30 17.63 7.12
C ARG A 13 -27.05 17.00 7.74
N VAL A 14 -26.74 15.79 7.29
CA VAL A 14 -25.41 15.23 7.37
C VAL A 14 -24.54 16.26 6.66
N ALA A 15 -23.67 16.93 7.42
CA ALA A 15 -22.54 17.62 6.81
C ALA A 15 -21.84 16.54 6.00
N ASP A 16 -22.01 16.61 4.68
CA ASP A 16 -21.16 15.87 3.77
C ASP A 16 -19.77 16.40 4.10
N PHE A 17 -19.07 15.68 4.98
CA PHE A 17 -17.64 15.71 5.01
C PHE A 17 -17.28 15.17 3.64
N GLY A 18 -17.30 16.06 2.65
CA GLY A 18 -16.38 16.05 1.55
C GLY A 18 -15.01 16.06 2.20
N LEU A 19 -14.60 14.88 2.66
CA LEU A 19 -13.27 14.39 2.39
C LEU A 19 -13.07 14.78 0.94
N LEU A 20 -12.31 15.84 0.74
CA LEU A 20 -11.42 15.94 -0.39
C LEU A 20 -10.62 14.64 -0.33
N ALA A 21 -11.22 13.55 -0.80
CA ALA A 21 -10.46 12.46 -1.36
C ALA A 21 -9.68 13.22 -2.43
N ASP A 22 -8.38 13.41 -2.20
CA ASP A 22 -7.47 13.83 -3.25
C ASP A 22 -7.95 13.09 -4.49
N GLU A 23 -8.39 13.83 -5.50
CA GLU A 23 -8.77 13.23 -6.77
C GLU A 23 -7.55 12.43 -7.16
N VAL A 24 -7.65 11.10 -7.04
CA VAL A 24 -6.58 10.20 -7.46
C VAL A 24 -6.40 10.56 -8.91
N ASP A 25 -5.30 11.24 -9.21
CA ASP A 25 -5.02 11.71 -10.55
C ASP A 25 -5.09 10.49 -11.45
N ALA A 26 -6.13 10.42 -12.27
CA ALA A 26 -6.41 9.25 -13.09
C ALA A 26 -5.31 9.03 -14.14
N ASP A 27 -4.49 10.06 -14.38
CA ASP A 27 -3.35 10.05 -15.28
C ASP A 27 -2.02 9.74 -14.55
N ALA A 28 -2.02 9.59 -13.21
CA ALA A 28 -0.83 9.19 -12.47
C ALA A 28 -0.41 7.75 -12.85
N PRO A 29 0.89 7.50 -13.04
CA PRO A 29 1.38 6.18 -13.42
C PRO A 29 1.09 5.15 -12.32
N THR A 30 0.42 4.04 -12.69
CA THR A 30 0.11 2.94 -11.76
C THR A 30 0.74 1.64 -12.20
N VAL A 31 1.38 0.93 -11.27
CA VAL A 31 1.95 -0.41 -11.50
C VAL A 31 1.04 -1.49 -10.93
N THR A 32 0.95 -2.62 -11.64
CA THR A 32 0.23 -3.78 -11.11
C THR A 32 0.97 -4.41 -9.94
N ARG A 33 0.24 -5.04 -9.01
CA ARG A 33 0.84 -5.77 -7.87
C ARG A 33 1.89 -6.80 -8.33
N GLU A 34 1.57 -7.59 -9.34
CA GLU A 34 2.48 -8.64 -9.84
C GLU A 34 3.80 -8.05 -10.34
N ARG A 35 3.73 -6.94 -11.07
CA ARG A 35 4.91 -6.23 -11.57
C ARG A 35 5.70 -5.58 -10.44
N ALA A 36 5.05 -4.90 -9.50
CA ALA A 36 5.69 -4.29 -8.34
C ALA A 36 6.46 -5.33 -7.51
N VAL A 37 5.81 -6.45 -7.20
CA VAL A 37 6.42 -7.56 -6.46
C VAL A 37 7.60 -8.14 -7.23
N ALA A 38 7.49 -8.33 -8.55
CA ALA A 38 8.60 -8.84 -9.36
C ALA A 38 9.82 -7.91 -9.34
N LEU A 39 9.62 -6.59 -9.47
CA LEU A 39 10.71 -5.61 -9.45
C LEU A 39 11.36 -5.50 -8.07
N VAL A 40 10.57 -5.45 -7.00
CA VAL A 40 11.09 -5.44 -5.63
C VAL A 40 11.84 -6.73 -5.31
N ARG A 41 11.33 -7.90 -5.76
CA ARG A 41 12.03 -9.17 -5.57
C ARG A 41 13.38 -9.19 -6.29
N ALA A 42 13.44 -8.77 -7.55
CA ALA A 42 14.68 -8.66 -8.31
C ALA A 42 15.68 -7.70 -7.62
N CYS A 43 15.19 -6.61 -7.02
CA CYS A 43 15.99 -5.70 -6.22
C CYS A 43 16.57 -6.38 -4.96
N LEU A 44 15.74 -7.07 -4.19
CA LEU A 44 16.16 -7.80 -2.98
C LEU A 44 17.12 -8.97 -3.30
N GLU A 45 16.95 -9.61 -4.45
CA GLU A 45 17.82 -10.65 -4.99
C GLU A 45 19.14 -10.08 -5.56
N ASN A 46 19.33 -8.75 -5.53
CA ASN A 46 20.46 -8.00 -6.10
C ASN A 46 20.63 -8.21 -7.63
N GLU A 47 19.55 -8.56 -8.33
CA GLU A 47 19.52 -8.64 -9.79
C GLU A 47 19.42 -7.24 -10.43
N THR A 48 18.83 -6.28 -9.70
CA THR A 48 18.78 -4.86 -10.08
C THR A 48 19.37 -3.98 -8.98
N ALA A 49 19.80 -2.77 -9.36
CA ALA A 49 20.35 -1.80 -8.40
C ALA A 49 19.31 -1.20 -7.45
N GLY A 50 18.02 -1.27 -7.83
CA GLY A 50 16.91 -0.67 -7.12
C GLY A 50 15.55 -1.04 -7.73
N ALA A 51 14.49 -0.63 -7.05
CA ALA A 51 13.12 -0.65 -7.56
C ALA A 51 12.37 0.58 -7.04
N PHE A 52 11.66 1.29 -7.92
CA PHE A 52 10.90 2.51 -7.59
C PHE A 52 11.73 3.56 -6.81
N GLY A 53 12.97 3.81 -7.27
CA GLY A 53 13.88 4.79 -6.66
C GLY A 53 14.50 4.35 -5.31
N GLN A 54 14.13 3.18 -4.80
CA GLN A 54 14.62 2.65 -3.52
C GLN A 54 15.62 1.52 -3.73
N SER A 55 16.61 1.45 -2.83
CA SER A 55 17.60 0.37 -2.80
C SER A 55 17.06 -0.88 -2.12
N ALA A 56 17.72 -2.03 -2.33
CA ALA A 56 17.38 -3.30 -1.68
C ALA A 56 17.35 -3.19 -0.15
N ARG A 57 18.24 -2.37 0.43
CA ARG A 57 18.28 -2.13 1.88
C ARG A 57 17.00 -1.44 2.36
N ILE A 58 16.56 -0.38 1.68
CA ILE A 58 15.38 0.38 2.10
C ILE A 58 14.13 -0.49 1.96
N TRP A 59 14.02 -1.25 0.87
CA TRP A 59 12.95 -2.24 0.72
C TRP A 59 12.95 -3.29 1.82
N ALA A 60 14.12 -3.84 2.17
CA ALA A 60 14.23 -4.82 3.24
C ALA A 60 13.81 -4.23 4.59
N ASP A 61 14.24 -3.01 4.91
CA ASP A 61 13.87 -2.33 6.16
C ASP A 61 12.34 -2.11 6.23
N CYS A 62 11.71 -1.57 5.17
CA CYS A 62 10.26 -1.40 5.10
C CYS A 62 9.49 -2.72 5.25
N LEU A 63 9.92 -3.77 4.56
CA LEU A 63 9.25 -5.07 4.62
C LEU A 63 9.41 -5.73 5.99
N LEU A 64 10.54 -5.51 6.68
CA LEU A 64 10.73 -6.01 8.04
C LEU A 64 9.84 -5.28 9.03
N ASP A 65 9.65 -3.96 8.87
CA ASP A 65 8.74 -3.19 9.71
C ASP A 65 7.30 -3.68 9.55
N GLU A 66 6.80 -3.86 8.33
CA GLU A 66 5.47 -4.42 8.05
C GLU A 66 5.32 -5.87 8.53
N PHE A 67 6.37 -6.67 8.35
CA PHE A 67 6.42 -8.03 8.88
C PHE A 67 6.35 -8.05 10.42
N SER A 68 6.90 -7.02 11.07
CA SER A 68 6.90 -6.88 12.52
C SER A 68 5.54 -6.55 13.12
N ASP A 69 4.55 -6.15 12.33
CA ASP A 69 3.16 -6.03 12.81
C ASP A 69 2.50 -7.41 12.98
N ASN A 70 3.11 -8.46 12.41
CA ASN A 70 2.61 -9.83 12.41
C ASN A 70 3.56 -10.80 13.14
N GLN A 71 4.21 -10.35 14.23
CA GLN A 71 5.28 -11.09 14.94
C GLN A 71 4.92 -12.53 15.31
N ALA A 72 3.66 -12.77 15.70
CA ALA A 72 3.21 -14.13 16.04
C ALA A 72 3.19 -15.05 14.82
N ALA A 73 2.67 -14.56 13.69
CA ALA A 73 2.66 -15.30 12.42
C ALA A 73 4.09 -15.52 11.90
N ALA A 74 4.94 -14.50 12.00
CA ALA A 74 6.37 -14.56 11.69
C ALA A 74 7.10 -15.64 12.51
N ALA A 75 6.93 -15.61 13.83
CA ALA A 75 7.52 -16.59 14.74
C ALA A 75 7.02 -18.00 14.43
N LEU A 76 5.74 -18.18 14.10
CA LEU A 76 5.19 -19.46 13.71
C LEU A 76 5.80 -19.99 12.40
N VAL A 77 6.03 -19.15 11.39
CA VAL A 77 6.73 -19.57 10.16
C VAL A 77 8.15 -20.03 10.46
N LEU A 78 8.88 -19.32 11.32
CA LEU A 78 10.26 -19.66 11.68
C LEU A 78 10.37 -20.91 12.55
N LEU A 79 9.45 -21.09 13.52
CA LEU A 79 9.51 -22.16 14.51
C LEU A 79 8.88 -23.47 14.02
N ALA A 80 7.90 -23.43 13.12
CA ALA A 80 7.07 -24.60 12.83
C ALA A 80 7.82 -25.76 12.16
N GLY A 81 9.04 -25.55 11.64
CA GLY A 81 9.82 -26.56 10.90
C GLY A 81 9.14 -27.12 9.64
N THR A 82 7.88 -26.74 9.41
CA THR A 82 6.98 -27.10 8.34
C THR A 82 6.13 -25.86 8.06
N VAL A 83 6.08 -25.44 6.80
CA VAL A 83 5.36 -24.24 6.38
C VAL A 83 3.87 -24.46 6.61
N ASN A 84 3.29 -23.78 7.60
CA ASN A 84 1.84 -23.70 7.66
C ASN A 84 1.38 -22.82 6.49
N MET A 85 0.81 -23.47 5.47
CA MET A 85 0.43 -22.83 4.20
C MET A 85 -0.56 -21.66 4.38
N SER A 86 -1.40 -21.68 5.42
CA SER A 86 -2.32 -20.56 5.68
C SER A 86 -1.59 -19.34 6.21
N ILE A 87 -0.65 -19.53 7.15
CA ILE A 87 0.17 -18.46 7.72
C ILE A 87 1.10 -17.88 6.66
N HIS A 88 1.73 -18.74 5.85
CA HIS A 88 2.54 -18.32 4.72
C HIS A 88 1.72 -17.47 3.74
N ARG A 89 0.56 -17.96 3.30
CA ARG A 89 -0.31 -17.21 2.38
C ARG A 89 -0.72 -15.86 2.95
N PHE A 90 -1.08 -15.82 4.23
CA PHE A 90 -1.45 -14.58 4.91
C PHE A 90 -0.31 -13.55 4.89
N LEU A 91 0.90 -13.96 5.30
CA LEU A 91 2.07 -13.07 5.32
C LEU A 91 2.50 -12.64 3.91
N SER A 92 2.56 -13.56 2.95
CA SER A 92 2.87 -13.23 1.56
C SER A 92 1.88 -12.21 1.00
N GLN A 93 0.58 -12.44 1.17
CA GLN A 93 -0.45 -11.54 0.65
C GLN A 93 -0.38 -10.16 1.33
N HIS A 94 -0.08 -10.11 2.63
CA HIS A 94 0.10 -8.85 3.34
C HIS A 94 1.29 -8.05 2.78
N LEU A 95 2.46 -8.68 2.64
CA LEU A 95 3.66 -8.03 2.10
C LEU A 95 3.50 -7.64 0.62
N GLU A 96 2.87 -8.48 -0.20
CA GLU A 96 2.58 -8.15 -1.61
C GLU A 96 1.64 -6.94 -1.73
N ASN A 97 0.65 -6.84 -0.86
CA ASN A 97 -0.26 -5.70 -0.83
C ASN A 97 0.46 -4.41 -0.36
N TYR A 98 1.35 -4.52 0.63
CA TYR A 98 2.20 -3.41 1.05
C TYR A 98 3.09 -2.92 -0.10
N ILE A 99 3.84 -3.84 -0.75
CA ILE A 99 4.70 -3.52 -1.90
C ILE A 99 3.90 -2.79 -2.97
N HIS A 100 2.69 -3.26 -3.28
CA HIS A 100 1.85 -2.63 -4.28
C HIS A 100 1.41 -1.21 -3.90
N ALA A 101 0.99 -1.00 -2.64
CA ALA A 101 0.60 0.32 -2.17
C ALA A 101 1.78 1.29 -2.17
N GLU A 102 2.92 0.86 -1.63
CA GLU A 102 4.12 1.69 -1.52
C GLU A 102 4.75 1.98 -2.89
N ALA A 103 4.78 1.00 -3.80
CA ALA A 103 5.27 1.22 -5.16
C ALA A 103 4.44 2.26 -5.91
N ASN A 104 3.10 2.21 -5.81
CA ASN A 104 2.24 3.22 -6.43
C ASN A 104 2.39 4.60 -5.76
N ARG A 105 2.59 4.64 -4.44
CA ARG A 105 2.91 5.88 -3.72
C ARG A 105 4.22 6.50 -4.24
N LEU A 106 5.26 5.69 -4.40
CA LEU A 106 6.56 6.13 -4.91
C LEU A 106 6.50 6.55 -6.38
N LEU A 107 5.70 5.86 -7.21
CA LEU A 107 5.50 6.23 -8.61
C LEU A 107 4.80 7.59 -8.78
N ALA A 108 3.85 7.91 -7.90
CA ALA A 108 3.18 9.20 -7.93
C ALA A 108 4.14 10.38 -7.67
N ASP A 109 5.22 10.13 -6.91
CA ASP A 109 6.25 11.12 -6.58
C ASP A 109 7.44 11.10 -7.58
N MET A 110 7.46 10.16 -8.53
CA MET A 110 8.58 9.90 -9.44
C MET A 110 8.47 10.70 -10.73
N ASP A 111 9.62 11.08 -11.31
CA ASP A 111 9.66 11.71 -12.62
C ASP A 111 9.06 10.77 -13.70
N PRO A 112 8.28 11.29 -14.68
CA PRO A 112 7.54 10.44 -15.62
C PRO A 112 8.40 9.45 -16.42
N GLU A 113 9.63 9.83 -16.78
CA GLU A 113 10.57 8.96 -17.52
C GLU A 113 11.05 7.78 -16.66
N GLU A 114 11.27 8.00 -15.36
CA GLU A 114 11.67 6.96 -14.42
C GLU A 114 10.49 6.04 -14.08
N ALA A 115 9.29 6.62 -13.98
CA ALA A 115 8.06 5.88 -13.74
C ALA A 115 7.75 4.92 -14.89
N GLU A 116 7.89 5.34 -16.15
CA GLU A 116 7.65 4.50 -17.33
C GLU A 116 8.52 3.24 -17.35
N ALA A 117 9.76 3.31 -16.87
CA ALA A 117 10.66 2.15 -16.77
C ALA A 117 10.20 1.09 -15.75
N CYS A 118 9.31 1.46 -14.83
CA CYS A 118 8.84 0.62 -13.73
C CYS A 118 7.45 -0.02 -13.98
N LEU A 119 6.71 0.46 -14.98
CA LEU A 119 5.41 -0.10 -15.39
C LEU A 119 5.55 -1.49 -16.04
#